data_AF-A0A5P9GUN9-F1
#
_entry.id   AF-A0A5P9GUN9-F1
#
_cell.length_a   1.000
_cell.length_b   1.000
_cell.length_c   1.000
_cell.angle_alpha   90.00
_cell.angle_beta   90.00
_cell.angle_gamma   90.00
#
_symmetry.space_group_name_H-M   'P 1'
#
loop_
_entity.id
_entity.type
_entity.pdbx_description
1 polymer ?
#
loop_
_entity_poly.entity_id
_entity_poly.type
_entity_poly.pdbx_seq_one_letter_code
_entity_poly.pdbx_strand_id
1 'polypeptide(L)'
;MSQSQEGPDEHVYRRQSKERLIAFRDLALVVAMMVAVKQSLLPITQLYAGPASTLSAMILATILLRRRGRSWGDLGFRWPESWIRTLGLTVLTMAFFLVCTQLMVLLADQFFEDIGTSDRFSHIEGDLVAYVLIMLLVWTHGSFFEELLFRAFIISNASESLGGGLRGDIIALLISSAFFGYRHAYYQGWHGALVTGAGGFAFGVFYLWFGKRNIMPLILAHGTFNTLGQTFRYLGIED
;
A
#
# COMPACT_ATOMS: atom_id res chain seq x y z
N MET A 1 -46.30 -25.30 -10.99
CA MET A 1 -45.20 -24.67 -10.23
C MET A 1 -44.93 -23.32 -10.87
N SER A 2 -45.31 -22.23 -10.18
CA SER A 2 -45.10 -20.86 -10.66
C SER A 2 -43.61 -20.54 -10.57
N GLN A 3 -42.93 -20.42 -11.71
CA GLN A 3 -41.64 -19.74 -11.75
C GLN A 3 -41.94 -18.26 -11.53
N SER A 4 -41.73 -17.77 -10.30
CA SER A 4 -41.73 -16.34 -10.03
C SER A 4 -40.62 -15.72 -10.88
N GLN A 5 -41.00 -15.02 -11.96
CA GLN A 5 -40.08 -14.23 -12.74
C GLN A 5 -39.57 -13.09 -11.84
N GLU A 6 -38.34 -13.24 -11.32
CA GLU A 6 -37.64 -12.19 -10.59
C GLU A 6 -37.61 -10.93 -11.48
N GLY A 7 -38.02 -9.79 -10.92
CA GLY A 7 -38.05 -8.53 -11.65
C GLY A 7 -36.64 -8.05 -12.03
N PRO A 8 -36.48 -7.20 -13.06
CA PRO A 8 -35.18 -6.68 -13.50
C PRO A 8 -34.34 -6.09 -12.36
N ASP A 9 -34.98 -5.43 -11.39
CA ASP A 9 -34.34 -4.80 -10.23
C ASP A 9 -33.78 -5.82 -9.22
N GLU A 10 -34.45 -6.96 -9.05
CA GLU A 10 -34.00 -8.02 -8.14
C GLU A 10 -32.72 -8.69 -8.65
N HIS A 11 -32.63 -8.91 -9.96
CA HIS A 11 -31.44 -9.48 -10.60
C HIS A 11 -30.23 -8.54 -10.47
N VAL A 12 -30.43 -7.23 -10.69
CA VAL A 12 -29.36 -6.22 -10.54
C VAL A 12 -28.88 -6.15 -9.09
N TYR A 13 -29.81 -6.10 -8.12
CA TYR A 13 -29.49 -6.07 -6.70
C TYR A 13 -28.70 -7.31 -6.26
N ARG A 14 -29.16 -8.51 -6.66
CA ARG A 14 -28.50 -9.78 -6.30
C ARG A 14 -27.09 -9.84 -6.88
N ARG A 15 -26.89 -9.37 -8.11
CA ARG A 15 -25.56 -9.29 -8.73
C ARG A 15 -24.64 -8.33 -7.98
N GLN A 16 -25.11 -7.13 -7.63
CA GLN A 16 -24.34 -6.15 -6.87
C GLN A 16 -23.96 -6.69 -5.47
N SER A 17 -24.91 -7.31 -4.77
CA SER A 17 -24.66 -7.94 -3.47
C SER A 17 -23.57 -9.02 -3.55
N LYS A 18 -23.62 -9.86 -4.59
CA LYS A 18 -22.61 -10.89 -4.84
C LYS A 18 -21.21 -10.31 -5.10
N GLU A 19 -21.10 -9.26 -5.91
CA GLU A 19 -19.80 -8.60 -6.17
C GLU A 19 -19.21 -7.98 -4.89
N ARG A 20 -20.05 -7.36 -4.06
CA ARG A 20 -19.63 -6.80 -2.76
C ARG A 20 -19.07 -7.88 -1.84
N LEU A 21 -19.75 -9.02 -1.75
CA LEU A 21 -19.30 -10.15 -0.93
C LEU A 21 -17.98 -10.74 -1.45
N ILE A 22 -17.83 -10.84 -2.77
CA ILE A 22 -16.59 -11.32 -3.39
C ILE A 22 -15.43 -10.36 -3.10
N ALA A 23 -15.64 -9.04 -3.25
CA ALA A 23 -14.62 -8.04 -2.95
C ALA A 23 -14.20 -8.08 -1.48
N PHE A 24 -15.16 -8.20 -0.55
CA PHE A 24 -14.87 -8.37 0.88
C PHE A 24 -14.06 -9.65 1.16
N ARG A 25 -14.47 -10.78 0.59
CA ARG A 25 -13.75 -12.05 0.74
C ARG A 25 -12.32 -11.94 0.24
N ASP A 26 -12.12 -11.41 -0.97
CA ASP A 26 -10.79 -11.30 -1.58
C ASP A 26 -9.89 -10.37 -0.77
N LEU A 27 -10.43 -9.25 -0.28
CA LEU A 27 -9.75 -8.36 0.66
C LEU A 27 -9.34 -9.10 1.94
N ALA A 28 -10.29 -9.79 2.58
CA ALA A 28 -10.05 -10.50 3.83
C ALA A 28 -8.96 -11.59 3.68
N LEU A 29 -9.00 -12.35 2.58
CA LEU A 29 -8.00 -13.38 2.30
C LEU A 29 -6.60 -12.80 2.09
N VAL A 30 -6.47 -11.70 1.34
CA VAL A 30 -5.17 -11.06 1.10
C VAL A 30 -4.63 -10.43 2.37
N VAL A 31 -5.46 -9.72 3.14
CA VAL A 31 -5.05 -9.14 4.43
C VAL A 31 -4.67 -10.24 5.43
N ALA A 32 -5.43 -11.34 5.50
CA ALA A 32 -5.09 -12.48 6.34
C ALA A 32 -3.75 -13.12 5.96
N MET A 33 -3.48 -13.31 4.67
CA MET A 33 -2.18 -13.79 4.18
C MET A 33 -1.04 -12.86 4.61
N MET A 34 -1.20 -11.55 4.39
CA MET A 34 -0.19 -10.57 4.78
C MET A 34 0.12 -10.66 6.28
N VAL A 35 -0.92 -10.68 7.12
CA VAL A 35 -0.76 -10.70 8.57
C VAL A 35 -0.15 -12.04 9.01
N ALA A 36 -0.70 -13.17 8.57
CA ALA A 36 -0.23 -14.49 8.98
C ALA A 36 1.25 -14.72 8.65
N VAL A 37 1.66 -14.44 7.40
CA VAL A 37 3.05 -14.63 6.96
C VAL A 37 3.99 -13.66 7.69
N LYS A 38 3.56 -12.42 7.91
CA LYS A 38 4.39 -11.47 8.64
C LYS A 38 4.60 -11.93 10.09
N GLN A 39 3.52 -12.25 10.79
CA GLN A 39 3.56 -12.61 12.21
C GLN A 39 4.32 -13.91 12.47
N SER A 40 4.28 -14.88 11.55
CA SER A 40 5.07 -16.11 11.68
C SER A 40 6.57 -15.89 11.50
N LEU A 41 6.98 -14.88 10.71
CA LEU A 41 8.38 -14.60 10.41
C LEU A 41 9.02 -13.56 11.33
N LEU A 42 8.25 -12.67 11.96
CA LEU A 42 8.79 -11.63 12.84
C LEU A 42 9.70 -12.15 13.98
N PRO A 43 9.41 -13.30 14.63
CA PRO A 43 10.31 -13.88 15.63
C PRO A 43 11.66 -14.37 15.07
N ILE A 44 11.73 -14.59 13.75
CA ILE A 44 12.90 -15.17 13.07
C ILE A 44 13.70 -14.08 12.34
N THR A 45 13.01 -13.16 11.66
CA THR A 45 13.64 -12.11 10.85
C THR A 45 12.77 -10.86 10.75
N GLN A 46 13.28 -9.75 11.27
CA GLN A 46 12.68 -8.43 11.12
C GLN A 46 12.84 -7.89 9.70
N LEU A 47 13.98 -8.18 9.04
CA LEU A 47 14.28 -7.70 7.70
C LEU A 47 13.34 -8.29 6.64
N TYR A 48 13.17 -9.62 6.63
CA TYR A 48 12.48 -10.33 5.55
C TYR A 48 10.99 -10.61 5.80
N ALA A 49 10.48 -10.40 7.02
CA ALA A 49 9.05 -10.61 7.32
C ALA A 49 8.13 -9.74 6.43
N GLY A 50 8.49 -8.48 6.19
CA GLY A 50 7.77 -7.58 5.28
C GLY A 50 7.79 -8.06 3.81
N PRO A 51 8.97 -8.27 3.20
CA PRO A 51 9.10 -8.79 1.85
C PRO A 51 8.32 -10.10 1.62
N ALA A 52 8.49 -11.10 2.48
CA ALA A 52 7.80 -12.39 2.35
C ALA A 52 6.27 -12.25 2.47
N SER A 53 5.80 -11.40 3.39
CA SER A 53 4.38 -11.07 3.56
C SER A 53 3.78 -10.41 2.31
N THR A 54 4.45 -9.43 1.71
CA THR A 54 3.94 -8.79 0.50
C THR A 54 4.05 -9.68 -0.74
N LEU A 55 5.10 -10.48 -0.88
CA LEU A 55 5.25 -11.41 -2.00
C LEU A 55 4.15 -12.48 -2.00
N SER A 56 3.89 -13.10 -0.85
CA SER A 56 2.81 -14.09 -0.70
C SER A 56 1.43 -13.47 -0.97
N ALA A 57 1.20 -12.25 -0.48
CA ALA A 57 -0.01 -11.48 -0.76
C ALA A 57 -0.15 -11.13 -2.25
N MET A 58 0.93 -10.74 -2.93
CA MET A 58 0.95 -10.47 -4.38
C MET A 58 0.55 -11.71 -5.18
N ILE A 59 1.08 -12.88 -4.83
CA ILE A 59 0.75 -14.15 -5.48
C ILE A 59 -0.75 -14.44 -5.31
N LEU A 60 -1.26 -14.37 -4.08
CA LEU A 60 -2.67 -14.62 -3.79
C LEU A 60 -3.58 -13.61 -4.50
N ALA A 61 -3.30 -12.31 -4.40
CA ALA A 61 -4.06 -11.25 -5.06
C ALA A 61 -4.09 -11.46 -6.58
N THR A 62 -2.97 -11.84 -7.20
CA THR A 62 -2.90 -12.13 -8.63
C THR A 62 -3.78 -13.32 -9.01
N ILE A 63 -3.79 -14.39 -8.22
CA ILE A 63 -4.66 -15.56 -8.44
C ILE A 63 -6.13 -15.16 -8.35
N LEU A 64 -6.51 -14.39 -7.32
CA LEU A 64 -7.89 -13.94 -7.12
C LEU A 64 -8.37 -13.02 -8.24
N LEU A 65 -7.54 -12.06 -8.69
CA LEU A 65 -7.85 -11.19 -9.82
C LEU A 65 -8.08 -12.01 -11.10
N ARG A 66 -7.16 -12.93 -11.43
CA ARG A 66 -7.28 -13.76 -12.63
C ARG A 66 -8.52 -14.65 -12.61
N ARG A 67 -8.89 -15.21 -11.45
CA ARG A 67 -10.14 -15.99 -11.28
C ARG A 67 -11.41 -15.17 -11.54
N ARG A 68 -11.33 -13.84 -11.40
CA ARG A 68 -12.42 -12.90 -11.73
C ARG A 68 -12.33 -12.33 -13.14
N GLY A 69 -11.38 -12.80 -13.97
CA GLY A 69 -11.12 -12.23 -15.29
C GLY A 69 -10.55 -10.80 -15.25
N ARG A 70 -10.02 -10.37 -14.09
CA ARG A 70 -9.35 -9.08 -13.90
C ARG A 70 -7.83 -9.27 -13.88
N SER A 71 -7.12 -8.17 -14.04
CA SER A 71 -5.66 -8.04 -14.03
C SER A 71 -5.24 -6.84 -13.18
N TRP A 72 -3.96 -6.72 -12.90
CA TRP A 72 -3.41 -5.53 -12.24
C TRP A 72 -3.63 -4.25 -13.08
N GLY A 73 -3.75 -4.36 -14.40
CA GLY A 73 -4.07 -3.23 -15.28
C GLY A 73 -5.47 -2.67 -15.07
N ASP A 74 -6.43 -3.50 -14.65
CA ASP A 74 -7.79 -3.08 -14.30
C ASP A 74 -7.79 -2.24 -13.01
N LEU A 75 -6.84 -2.51 -12.12
CA LEU A 75 -6.58 -1.72 -10.92
C LEU A 75 -5.58 -0.57 -11.17
N GLY A 76 -5.20 -0.33 -12.43
CA GLY A 76 -4.42 0.83 -12.82
C GLY A 76 -2.90 0.68 -12.77
N PHE A 77 -2.38 -0.56 -12.70
CA PHE A 77 -1.01 -0.83 -13.11
C PHE A 77 -0.89 -0.76 -14.64
N ARG A 78 -0.65 0.44 -15.17
CA ARG A 78 -0.60 0.72 -16.60
C ARG A 78 0.67 1.46 -16.96
N TRP A 79 1.15 1.23 -18.18
CA TRP A 79 2.31 1.95 -18.68
C TRP A 79 1.98 3.44 -18.87
N PRO A 80 2.92 4.36 -18.57
CA PRO A 80 2.73 5.77 -18.83
C PRO A 80 2.41 6.07 -20.31
N GLU A 81 1.29 6.75 -20.56
CA GLU A 81 1.01 7.34 -21.88
C GLU A 81 1.94 8.54 -22.15
N SER A 82 2.30 9.27 -21.08
CA SER A 82 3.25 10.38 -21.12
C SER A 82 4.14 10.34 -19.88
N TRP A 83 5.44 10.20 -20.11
CA TRP A 83 6.44 10.23 -19.04
C TRP A 83 6.53 11.59 -18.37
N ILE A 84 6.42 12.69 -19.11
CA ILE A 84 6.43 14.05 -18.54
C ILE A 84 5.28 14.21 -17.54
N ARG A 85 4.06 13.82 -17.93
CA ARG A 85 2.90 13.87 -17.01
C ARG A 85 3.08 12.96 -15.81
N THR A 86 3.62 11.76 -16.02
CA THR A 86 3.85 10.78 -14.95
C THR A 86 4.86 11.32 -13.95
N LEU A 87 5.98 11.86 -14.41
CA LEU A 87 6.99 12.49 -13.56
C LEU A 87 6.46 13.74 -12.85
N GLY A 88 5.66 14.56 -13.53
CA GLY A 88 4.98 15.70 -12.90
C GLY A 88 4.04 15.26 -11.77
N LEU A 89 3.28 14.18 -11.97
CA LEU A 89 2.46 13.57 -10.92
C LEU A 89 3.30 12.95 -9.81
N THR A 90 4.45 12.34 -10.13
CA THR A 90 5.39 11.81 -9.13
C THR A 90 5.88 12.91 -8.20
N VAL A 91 6.34 14.04 -8.76
CA VAL A 91 6.80 15.20 -7.97
C VAL A 91 5.67 15.78 -7.13
N LEU A 92 4.49 15.95 -7.72
CA LEU A 92 3.33 16.47 -6.99
C LEU A 92 2.89 15.54 -5.85
N THR A 93 2.91 14.23 -6.09
CA THR A 93 2.65 13.21 -5.06
C THR A 93 3.68 13.30 -3.95
N MET A 94 4.97 13.42 -4.29
CA MET A 94 6.05 13.54 -3.30
C MET A 94 5.88 14.80 -2.44
N ALA A 95 5.56 15.95 -3.05
CA ALA A 95 5.33 17.19 -2.31
C ALA A 95 4.15 17.05 -1.33
N PHE A 96 3.03 16.46 -1.78
CA PHE A 96 1.87 16.23 -0.90
C PHE A 96 2.18 15.21 0.21
N PHE A 97 2.91 14.15 -0.12
CA PHE A 97 3.40 13.17 0.84
C PHE A 97 4.21 13.86 1.95
N LEU A 98 5.19 14.70 1.59
CA LEU A 98 6.01 15.43 2.56
C LEU A 98 5.15 16.32 3.45
N VAL A 99 4.18 17.05 2.90
CA VAL A 99 3.27 17.87 3.71
C VAL A 99 2.48 17.01 4.69
N CYS A 100 1.88 15.91 4.24
CA CYS A 100 1.11 15.01 5.10
C CYS A 100 1.97 14.37 6.20
N THR A 101 3.17 13.89 5.88
CA THR A 101 4.05 13.27 6.87
C THR A 101 4.56 14.28 7.87
N GLN A 102 4.96 15.48 7.44
CA GLN A 102 5.47 16.52 8.36
C GLN A 102 4.38 17.03 9.30
N LEU A 103 3.15 17.24 8.80
CA LEU A 103 2.02 17.57 9.69
C LEU A 103 1.73 16.45 10.68
N MET A 104 1.91 15.19 10.27
CA MET A 104 1.70 14.05 11.16
C MET A 104 2.82 13.89 12.19
N VAL A 105 4.07 14.24 11.87
CA VAL A 105 5.17 14.30 12.85
C VAL A 105 4.80 15.25 13.98
N LEU A 106 4.39 16.48 13.66
CA LEU A 106 3.97 17.48 14.66
C LEU A 106 2.86 16.97 15.59
N LEU A 107 1.96 16.14 15.07
CA LEU A 107 0.90 15.50 15.86
C LEU A 107 1.44 14.32 16.67
N ALA A 108 2.23 13.44 16.06
CA ALA A 108 2.76 12.23 16.68
C ALA A 108 3.67 12.55 17.88
N ASP A 109 4.48 13.62 17.78
CA ASP A 109 5.35 14.11 18.85
C ASP A 109 4.59 14.46 20.14
N GLN A 110 3.28 14.74 20.06
CA GLN A 110 2.45 15.03 21.22
C GLN A 110 2.08 13.78 22.04
N PHE A 111 2.19 12.59 21.45
CA PHE A 111 1.65 11.35 22.03
C PHE A 111 2.65 10.21 22.13
N PHE A 112 3.68 10.19 21.28
CA PHE A 112 4.62 9.09 21.16
C PHE A 112 6.04 9.60 21.04
N GLU A 113 6.97 8.87 21.67
CA GLU A 113 8.41 9.08 21.47
C GLU A 113 8.82 8.65 20.06
N ASP A 114 9.62 9.47 19.40
CA ASP A 114 10.27 9.11 18.14
C ASP A 114 11.47 8.23 18.44
N ILE A 115 11.34 6.93 18.13
CA ILE A 115 12.42 5.95 18.27
C ILE A 115 13.20 5.75 16.97
N GLY A 116 12.92 6.58 15.96
CA GLY A 116 13.46 6.47 14.62
C GLY A 116 13.10 5.14 13.95
N THR A 117 14.03 4.63 13.15
CA THR A 117 13.96 3.25 12.66
C THR A 117 14.86 2.37 13.51
N SER A 118 14.33 1.28 14.05
CA SER A 118 15.12 0.25 14.77
C SER A 118 16.40 -0.16 14.02
N ASP A 119 17.33 -0.83 14.71
CA ASP A 119 18.57 -1.44 14.18
C ASP A 119 18.39 -2.38 12.97
N ARG A 120 17.17 -2.60 12.48
CA ARG A 120 16.83 -3.31 11.24
C ARG A 120 17.72 -2.93 10.05
N PHE A 121 18.24 -1.70 9.99
CA PHE A 121 19.03 -1.18 8.88
C PHE A 121 20.49 -0.82 9.24
N SER A 122 20.95 -1.10 10.46
CA SER A 122 22.30 -0.71 10.91
C SER A 122 23.44 -1.36 10.11
N HIS A 123 23.19 -2.51 9.50
CA HIS A 123 24.15 -3.25 8.67
C HIS A 123 24.41 -2.63 7.28
N ILE A 124 23.75 -1.52 6.93
CA ILE A 124 23.86 -0.90 5.60
C ILE A 124 25.00 0.12 5.56
N GLU A 125 25.33 0.77 6.67
CA GLU A 125 26.33 1.85 6.70
C GLU A 125 27.70 1.35 6.21
N GLY A 126 28.24 1.99 5.16
CA GLY A 126 29.53 1.64 4.57
C GLY A 126 29.60 0.30 3.82
N ASP A 127 28.55 -0.54 3.85
CA ASP A 127 28.53 -1.85 3.17
C ASP A 127 27.78 -1.76 1.83
N LEU A 128 28.53 -1.73 0.73
CA LEU A 128 27.98 -1.64 -0.62
C LEU A 128 27.12 -2.85 -1.00
N VAL A 129 27.47 -4.05 -0.52
CA VAL A 129 26.71 -5.27 -0.83
C VAL A 129 25.36 -5.22 -0.12
N ALA A 130 25.36 -4.88 1.16
CA ALA A 130 24.13 -4.67 1.93
C ALA A 130 23.26 -3.57 1.29
N TYR A 131 23.86 -2.46 0.88
CA TYR A 131 23.17 -1.36 0.21
C TYR A 131 22.52 -1.79 -1.11
N VAL A 132 23.21 -2.55 -1.96
CA VAL A 132 22.64 -3.04 -3.22
C VAL A 132 21.49 -4.01 -2.95
N LEU A 133 21.64 -4.91 -1.97
CA LEU A 133 20.58 -5.85 -1.60
C LEU A 133 19.34 -5.13 -1.04
N ILE A 134 19.51 -4.11 -0.20
CA ILE A 134 18.37 -3.33 0.29
C ILE A 134 17.73 -2.52 -0.82
N MET A 135 18.50 -1.98 -1.78
CA MET A 135 17.96 -1.29 -2.95
C MET A 135 17.03 -2.19 -3.79
N LEU A 136 17.38 -3.46 -3.96
CA LEU A 136 16.50 -4.43 -4.62
C LEU A 136 15.19 -4.60 -3.85
N LEU A 137 15.25 -4.67 -2.51
CA LEU A 137 14.04 -4.76 -1.68
C LEU A 137 13.23 -3.45 -1.70
N VAL A 138 13.87 -2.29 -1.75
CA VAL A 138 13.21 -0.98 -1.86
C VAL A 138 12.35 -0.92 -3.11
N TRP A 139 12.88 -1.30 -4.27
CA TRP A 139 12.16 -1.17 -5.53
C TRP A 139 11.16 -2.30 -5.80
N THR A 140 11.37 -3.49 -5.23
CA THR A 140 10.45 -4.62 -5.39
C THR A 140 9.39 -4.65 -4.30
N HIS A 141 9.80 -4.85 -3.05
CA HIS A 141 8.89 -4.91 -1.91
C HIS A 141 8.40 -3.52 -1.53
N GLY A 142 9.32 -2.62 -1.20
CA GLY A 142 9.03 -1.34 -0.56
C GLY A 142 8.35 -0.31 -1.44
N SER A 143 8.29 -0.48 -2.76
CA SER A 143 7.54 0.41 -3.65
C SER A 143 6.59 -0.37 -4.54
N PHE A 144 7.08 -1.31 -5.35
CA PHE A 144 6.23 -1.99 -6.32
C PHE A 144 5.12 -2.81 -5.66
N PHE A 145 5.44 -3.77 -4.78
CA PHE A 145 4.43 -4.62 -4.15
C PHE A 145 3.51 -3.84 -3.22
N GLU A 146 4.05 -2.92 -2.43
CA GLU A 146 3.23 -2.13 -1.51
C GLU A 146 2.26 -1.21 -2.24
N GLU A 147 2.66 -0.52 -3.30
CA GLU A 147 1.70 0.30 -4.06
C GLU A 147 0.61 -0.54 -4.73
N LEU A 148 0.96 -1.69 -5.32
CA LEU A 148 -0.03 -2.57 -5.93
C LEU A 148 -1.01 -3.14 -4.89
N LEU A 149 -0.52 -3.57 -3.73
CA LEU A 149 -1.37 -4.18 -2.71
C LEU A 149 -2.22 -3.16 -1.96
N PHE A 150 -1.62 -2.08 -1.46
CA PHE A 150 -2.34 -1.14 -0.61
C PHE A 150 -3.16 -0.16 -1.43
N ARG A 151 -2.59 0.45 -2.47
CA ARG A 151 -3.28 1.50 -3.23
C ARG A 151 -4.22 0.89 -4.26
N ALA A 152 -3.76 -0.09 -5.02
CA ALA A 152 -4.64 -0.75 -5.98
C ALA A 152 -5.60 -1.73 -5.29
N PHE A 153 -5.09 -2.83 -4.75
CA PHE A 153 -5.92 -3.97 -4.38
C PHE A 153 -6.80 -3.68 -3.17
N ILE A 154 -6.23 -3.24 -2.06
CA ILE A 154 -6.94 -3.03 -0.79
C ILE A 154 -7.97 -1.92 -0.92
N ILE A 155 -7.58 -0.72 -1.39
CA ILE A 155 -8.54 0.39 -1.55
C ILE A 155 -9.68 0.00 -2.50
N SER A 156 -9.36 -0.64 -3.64
CA SER A 156 -10.39 -0.95 -4.64
C SER A 156 -11.36 -2.02 -4.15
N ASN A 157 -10.88 -3.10 -3.53
CA ASN A 157 -11.77 -4.14 -2.97
C ASN A 157 -12.53 -3.66 -1.72
N ALA A 158 -11.91 -2.84 -0.86
CA ALA A 158 -12.59 -2.25 0.28
C ALA A 158 -13.72 -1.32 -0.19
N SER A 159 -13.45 -0.43 -1.14
CA SER A 159 -14.46 0.47 -1.71
C SER A 159 -15.59 -0.33 -2.37
N GLU A 160 -15.26 -1.32 -3.21
CA GLU A 160 -16.25 -2.19 -3.87
C GLU A 160 -17.12 -2.94 -2.85
N SER A 161 -16.54 -3.47 -1.77
CA SER A 161 -17.30 -4.15 -0.70
C SER A 161 -18.30 -3.23 0.02
N LEU A 162 -17.97 -1.95 0.14
CA LEU A 162 -18.80 -0.91 0.74
C LEU A 162 -19.87 -0.35 -0.22
N GLY A 163 -19.94 -0.86 -1.46
CA GLY A 163 -20.88 -0.41 -2.48
C GLY A 163 -20.32 0.66 -3.42
N GLY A 164 -19.02 0.97 -3.31
CA GLY A 164 -18.32 1.94 -4.15
C GLY A 164 -18.71 3.40 -3.86
N GLY A 165 -18.38 4.27 -4.83
CA GLY A 165 -18.62 5.70 -4.75
C GLY A 165 -17.75 6.42 -3.72
N LEU A 166 -17.97 7.72 -3.56
CA LEU A 166 -17.11 8.58 -2.74
C LEU A 166 -17.03 8.13 -1.27
N ARG A 167 -18.15 7.70 -0.68
CA ARG A 167 -18.17 7.20 0.70
C ARG A 167 -17.35 5.92 0.86
N GLY A 168 -17.52 4.96 -0.06
CA GLY A 168 -16.73 3.73 -0.07
C GLY A 168 -15.23 4.00 -0.26
N ASP A 169 -14.90 4.91 -1.18
CA ASP A 169 -13.52 5.31 -1.48
C ASP A 169 -12.84 5.99 -0.27
N ILE A 170 -13.52 6.91 0.42
CA ILE A 170 -12.99 7.57 1.62
C ILE A 170 -12.76 6.57 2.75
N ILE A 171 -13.73 5.70 3.04
CA ILE A 171 -13.58 4.70 4.11
C ILE A 171 -12.45 3.72 3.77
N ALA A 172 -12.38 3.26 2.52
CA ALA A 172 -11.32 2.37 2.03
C ALA A 172 -9.93 3.02 2.14
N LEU A 173 -9.81 4.30 1.78
CA LEU A 173 -8.59 5.07 1.94
C LEU A 173 -8.13 5.11 3.40
N LEU A 174 -9.04 5.45 4.33
CA LEU A 174 -8.71 5.56 5.75
C LEU A 174 -8.30 4.21 6.34
N ILE A 175 -9.04 3.13 6.04
CA ILE A 175 -8.71 1.77 6.49
C ILE A 175 -7.34 1.34 5.93
N SER A 176 -7.11 1.54 4.63
CA SER A 176 -5.83 1.17 4.00
C SER A 176 -4.67 1.94 4.61
N SER A 177 -4.84 3.23 4.89
CA SER A 177 -3.80 4.10 5.46
C SER A 177 -3.46 3.71 6.90
N ALA A 178 -4.48 3.46 7.73
CA ALA A 178 -4.30 2.98 9.09
C ALA A 178 -3.62 1.60 9.12
N PHE A 179 -4.03 0.68 8.24
CA PHE A 179 -3.42 -0.65 8.13
C PHE A 179 -1.97 -0.58 7.64
N PHE A 180 -1.67 0.31 6.69
CA PHE A 180 -0.31 0.56 6.20
C PHE A 180 0.60 1.04 7.34
N GLY A 181 0.17 2.07 8.08
CA GLY A 181 0.90 2.59 9.25
C GLY A 181 1.10 1.53 10.34
N TYR A 182 0.04 0.83 10.75
CA TYR A 182 0.12 -0.26 11.74
C TYR A 182 1.16 -1.32 11.37
N ARG A 183 1.24 -1.67 10.08
CA ARG A 183 2.23 -2.64 9.61
C ARG A 183 3.67 -2.16 9.73
N HIS A 184 3.93 -0.90 10.02
CA HIS A 184 5.26 -0.36 10.25
C HIS A 184 5.58 -0.17 11.74
N ALA A 185 4.58 -0.23 12.62
CA ALA A 185 4.73 0.01 14.06
C ALA A 185 5.78 -0.87 14.75
N TYR A 186 5.97 -2.10 14.28
CA TYR A 186 6.88 -3.07 14.90
C TYR A 186 8.36 -2.66 14.88
N TYR A 187 8.77 -1.77 13.98
CA TYR A 187 10.17 -1.32 13.84
C TYR A 187 10.33 0.21 13.85
N GLN A 188 9.22 0.96 13.78
CA GLN A 188 9.20 2.43 13.85
C GLN A 188 8.45 2.97 15.08
N GLY A 189 7.92 2.08 15.93
CA GLY A 189 7.05 2.48 17.04
C GLY A 189 5.71 3.06 16.55
N TRP A 190 4.89 3.52 17.49
CA TRP A 190 3.59 4.14 17.16
C TRP A 190 3.73 5.53 16.56
N HIS A 191 4.81 6.25 16.88
CA HIS A 191 5.16 7.51 16.23
C HIS A 191 5.32 7.31 14.71
N GLY A 192 6.28 6.48 14.30
CA GLY A 192 6.51 6.22 12.88
C GLY A 192 5.34 5.51 12.19
N ALA A 193 4.54 4.73 12.93
CA ALA A 193 3.29 4.16 12.39
C ALA A 193 2.29 5.24 11.95
N LEU A 194 2.12 6.32 12.74
CA LEU A 194 1.26 7.44 12.37
C LEU A 194 1.80 8.17 11.15
N VAL A 195 3.09 8.51 11.17
CA VAL A 195 3.76 9.23 10.07
C VAL A 195 3.69 8.42 8.76
N THR A 196 4.03 7.14 8.81
CA THR A 196 3.94 6.23 7.66
C THR A 196 2.49 6.05 7.19
N GLY A 197 1.53 5.98 8.13
CA GLY A 197 0.10 5.97 7.81
C GLY A 197 -0.35 7.23 7.05
N ALA A 198 0.14 8.41 7.43
CA ALA A 198 -0.12 9.66 6.71
C ALA A 198 0.50 9.67 5.30
N GLY A 199 1.68 9.09 5.13
CA GLY A 199 2.24 8.83 3.79
C GLY A 199 1.38 7.88 2.96
N GLY A 200 0.87 6.82 3.60
CA GLY A 200 -0.16 5.91 3.07
C GLY A 200 -1.37 6.65 2.53
N PHE A 201 -1.90 7.56 3.35
CA PHE A 201 -3.03 8.43 3.01
C PHE A 201 -2.71 9.33 1.81
N ALA A 202 -1.56 10.00 1.80
CA ALA A 202 -1.17 10.87 0.71
C ALA A 202 -1.15 10.14 -0.65
N PHE A 203 -0.55 8.96 -0.70
CA PHE A 203 -0.53 8.15 -1.93
C PHE A 203 -1.91 7.62 -2.31
N GLY A 204 -2.74 7.25 -1.33
CA GLY A 204 -4.11 6.82 -1.58
C GLY A 204 -5.01 7.93 -2.15
N VAL A 205 -4.86 9.17 -1.68
CA VAL A 205 -5.52 10.36 -2.25
C VAL A 205 -5.16 10.52 -3.72
N PHE A 206 -3.86 10.44 -4.03
CA PHE A 206 -3.38 10.56 -5.41
C PHE A 206 -3.88 9.42 -6.30
N TYR A 207 -3.85 8.19 -5.80
CA TYR A 207 -4.40 7.03 -6.50
C TYR A 207 -5.87 7.26 -6.89
N LEU A 208 -6.71 7.65 -5.93
CA LEU A 208 -8.15 7.76 -6.13
C LEU A 208 -8.56 8.95 -7.02
N TRP A 209 -7.98 10.14 -6.80
CA TRP A 209 -8.56 11.37 -7.34
C TRP A 209 -7.68 12.15 -8.32
N PHE A 210 -6.36 11.97 -8.32
CA PHE A 210 -5.45 12.77 -9.16
C PHE A 210 -4.77 11.96 -10.28
N GLY A 211 -4.41 10.72 -9.98
CA GLY A 211 -3.70 9.81 -10.89
C GLY A 211 -4.62 8.99 -11.80
N LYS A 212 -5.94 9.18 -11.74
CA LYS A 212 -6.93 8.30 -12.42
C LYS A 212 -6.69 6.82 -12.12
N ARG A 213 -6.33 6.50 -10.87
CA ARG A 213 -5.89 5.17 -10.43
C ARG A 213 -4.61 4.63 -11.11
N ASN A 214 -3.84 5.45 -11.83
CA ASN A 214 -2.53 5.02 -12.30
C ASN A 214 -1.54 4.93 -11.12
N ILE A 215 -0.97 3.75 -10.92
CA ILE A 215 -0.06 3.46 -9.81
C ILE A 215 1.38 3.92 -10.09
N MET A 216 1.78 4.07 -11.35
CA MET A 216 3.19 4.34 -11.70
C MET A 216 3.80 5.57 -11.01
N PRO A 217 3.12 6.74 -10.93
CA PRO A 217 3.65 7.88 -10.19
C PRO A 217 3.94 7.57 -8.71
N LEU A 218 3.10 6.74 -8.09
CA LEU A 218 3.22 6.36 -6.68
C LEU A 218 4.43 5.43 -6.47
N ILE A 219 4.63 4.44 -7.36
CA ILE A 219 5.80 3.54 -7.29
C ILE A 219 7.10 4.35 -7.40
N LEU A 220 7.14 5.29 -8.34
CA LEU A 220 8.31 6.14 -8.54
C LEU A 220 8.54 7.05 -7.33
N ALA A 221 7.49 7.66 -6.78
CA ALA A 221 7.61 8.54 -5.61
C ALA A 221 8.10 7.73 -4.39
N HIS A 222 7.44 6.61 -4.09
CA HIS A 222 7.79 5.77 -2.96
C HIS A 222 9.21 5.19 -3.08
N GLY A 223 9.56 4.65 -4.25
CA GLY A 223 10.89 4.12 -4.51
C GLY A 223 11.98 5.18 -4.40
N THR A 224 11.72 6.40 -4.89
CA THR A 224 12.66 7.53 -4.77
C THR A 224 12.86 7.94 -3.31
N PHE A 225 11.77 8.08 -2.54
CA PHE A 225 11.85 8.46 -1.13
C PHE A 225 12.64 7.41 -0.33
N ASN A 226 12.34 6.13 -0.52
CA ASN A 226 13.05 5.04 0.14
C ASN A 226 14.51 4.95 -0.32
N THR A 227 14.80 5.21 -1.60
CA THR A 227 16.17 5.26 -2.12
C THR A 227 16.99 6.32 -1.40
N LEU A 228 16.46 7.54 -1.27
CA LEU A 228 17.12 8.63 -0.53
C LEU A 228 17.40 8.21 0.92
N GLY A 229 16.39 7.73 1.64
CA GLY A 229 16.54 7.34 3.04
C GLY A 229 17.55 6.21 3.27
N GLN A 230 17.63 5.23 2.38
CA GLN A 230 18.64 4.16 2.47
C GLN A 230 20.03 4.63 1.99
N THR A 231 20.10 5.60 1.09
CA THR A 231 21.36 6.21 0.66
C THR A 231 21.99 7.02 1.79
N PHE A 232 21.18 7.79 2.53
CA PHE A 232 21.65 8.52 3.71
C PHE A 232 22.20 7.57 4.78
N ARG A 233 21.50 6.46 5.05
CA ARG A 233 22.00 5.38 5.93
C ARG A 233 23.33 4.78 5.45
N TYR A 234 23.44 4.47 4.16
CA TYR A 234 24.70 3.94 3.60
C TYR A 234 25.88 4.91 3.77
N LEU A 235 25.62 6.22 3.65
CA LEU A 235 26.62 7.28 3.79
C LEU A 235 26.90 7.69 5.25
N GLY A 236 26.19 7.12 6.24
CA GLY A 236 26.31 7.55 7.63
C GLY A 236 25.80 8.97 7.89
N ILE A 237 24.85 9.45 7.07
CA ILE A 237 24.17 10.73 7.29
C ILE A 237 22.98 10.43 8.20
N GLU A 238 23.09 10.78 9.47
CA GLU A 238 22.00 10.66 10.46
C GLU A 238 20.92 11.72 10.19
N ASP A 239 19.65 11.33 10.45
CA ASP A 239 18.45 12.17 10.35
C ASP A 239 18.36 13.18 11.52
#